data_AF-A0AAU9P1U3-F1
#
_entry.id   AF-A0AAU9P1U3-F1
#
_cell.length_a   1.000
_cell.length_b   1.000
_cell.length_c   1.000
_cell.angle_alpha   90.00
_cell.angle_beta   90.00
_cell.angle_gamma   90.00
#
_symmetry.space_group_name_H-M   'P 1'
#
loop_
_entity.id
_entity.type
_entity.pdbx_description
1 polymer ?
#
loop_
_entity_poly.entity_id
_entity_poly.type
_entity_poly.pdbx_seq_one_letter_code
_entity_poly.pdbx_strand_id
1 'polypeptide(L)'
;MIFSLAYFTTGFSVCNAFQLIMDKVQDDGSISWRKRKKHFFVLSRSGKPIYPRYGDEHKLAGFSATLQAIISFVENGSRKTPEVVFLVKGPIYLVCISCTEEPYESLRGQLELLYGQMILILTRSIDKCFEKNSKFDMTPLLGGTDAVFSSLIHSFRNPATFLHAYTCLPLAYTTRQTACAILQDVADTGVVELKYY
;
A
#
# COMPACT_ATOMS: atom_id res chain seq x y z
N MET A 1 5.15 -28.25 -7.21
CA MET A 1 4.34 -29.41 -6.79
C MET A 1 4.28 -29.61 -5.27
N ILE A 2 5.29 -29.22 -4.49
CA ILE A 2 5.31 -29.39 -3.01
C ILE A 2 4.35 -28.43 -2.27
N PHE A 3 4.03 -27.27 -2.83
CA PHE A 3 3.10 -26.32 -2.20
C PHE A 3 1.63 -26.72 -2.27
N SER A 4 1.23 -27.65 -3.16
CA SER A 4 -0.18 -27.95 -3.39
C SER A 4 -0.79 -28.87 -2.33
N LEU A 5 0.01 -29.66 -1.59
CA LEU A 5 -0.53 -30.66 -0.66
C LEU A 5 -0.71 -30.14 0.78
N ALA A 6 0.00 -29.07 1.18
CA ALA A 6 -0.08 -28.54 2.54
C ALA A 6 -1.36 -27.72 2.81
N TYR A 7 -1.99 -27.17 1.75
CA TYR A 7 -3.20 -26.34 1.88
C TYR A 7 -4.49 -27.16 2.10
N PHE A 8 -4.48 -28.47 1.83
CA PHE A 8 -5.72 -29.23 1.69
C PHE A 8 -6.10 -30.09 2.91
N THR A 9 -5.19 -30.33 3.85
CA THR A 9 -5.41 -31.35 4.90
C THR A 9 -5.32 -30.86 6.34
N THR A 10 -4.86 -29.63 6.58
CA THR A 10 -4.78 -29.06 7.93
C THR A 10 -5.30 -27.64 7.87
N GLY A 11 -6.00 -27.16 8.90
CA GLY A 11 -6.51 -25.78 9.01
C GLY A 11 -5.41 -24.71 9.09
N PHE A 12 -4.41 -24.78 8.22
CA PHE A 12 -3.33 -23.84 8.05
C PHE A 12 -3.90 -22.58 7.37
N SER A 13 -4.07 -21.50 8.14
CA SER A 13 -4.33 -20.17 7.56
C SER A 13 -3.19 -19.81 6.59
N VAL A 14 -3.49 -19.02 5.55
CA VAL A 14 -2.46 -18.54 4.61
C VAL A 14 -1.43 -17.70 5.37
N CYS A 15 -1.78 -17.07 6.50
CA CYS A 15 -0.84 -16.48 7.44
C CYS A 15 0.25 -17.46 7.91
N ASN A 16 -0.06 -18.74 8.17
CA ASN A 16 0.94 -19.72 8.64
C ASN A 16 1.83 -20.23 7.49
N ALA A 17 1.25 -20.49 6.31
CA ALA A 17 2.03 -20.84 5.12
C ALA A 17 2.95 -19.68 4.70
N PHE A 18 2.47 -18.46 4.84
CA PHE A 18 3.22 -17.24 4.60
C PHE A 18 4.28 -17.00 5.67
N GLN A 19 3.98 -17.22 6.95
CA GLN A 19 4.97 -17.15 8.03
C GLN A 19 6.14 -18.11 7.77
N LEU A 20 5.87 -19.32 7.26
CA LEU A 20 6.91 -20.28 6.85
C LEU A 20 7.74 -19.80 5.65
N ILE A 21 7.15 -19.06 4.71
CA ILE A 21 7.87 -18.44 3.59
C ILE A 21 8.71 -17.24 4.09
N MET A 22 8.16 -16.43 4.99
CA MET A 22 8.81 -15.30 5.65
C MET A 22 9.97 -15.75 6.56
N ASP A 23 9.90 -16.95 7.13
CA ASP A 23 10.97 -17.56 7.93
C ASP A 23 12.17 -18.00 7.08
N LYS A 24 11.97 -18.26 5.77
CA LYS A 24 13.06 -18.57 4.84
C LYS A 24 13.83 -17.36 4.32
N VAL A 25 13.40 -16.13 4.63
CA VAL A 25 14.18 -14.91 4.32
C VAL A 25 15.28 -14.74 5.39
N GLN A 26 16.52 -15.13 5.05
CA GLN A 26 17.80 -14.79 5.73
C GLN A 26 18.16 -13.32 5.41
N ASP A 27 18.72 -12.44 6.25
CA ASP A 27 19.35 -12.48 7.57
C ASP A 27 19.34 -11.04 8.18
N ASP A 28 19.48 -10.98 9.51
CA ASP A 28 19.80 -9.85 10.42
C ASP A 28 18.75 -8.72 10.63
N GLY A 29 17.91 -8.39 9.65
CA GLY A 29 16.79 -7.43 9.82
C GLY A 29 15.45 -8.07 10.25
N SER A 30 15.47 -9.38 10.45
CA SER A 30 14.33 -10.27 10.19
C SER A 30 13.29 -10.34 11.32
N ILE A 31 13.66 -10.19 12.58
CA ILE A 31 12.72 -10.33 13.70
C ILE A 31 11.75 -9.14 13.79
N SER A 32 12.26 -7.91 13.68
CA SER A 32 11.43 -6.70 13.76
C SER A 32 10.54 -6.55 12.52
N TRP A 33 11.02 -7.02 11.36
CA TRP A 33 10.26 -7.10 10.12
C TRP A 33 9.13 -8.14 10.24
N ARG A 34 9.41 -9.37 10.68
CA ARG A 34 8.39 -10.44 10.87
C ARG A 34 7.33 -10.08 11.92
N LYS A 35 7.66 -9.22 12.89
CA LYS A 35 6.69 -8.72 13.89
C LYS A 35 5.67 -7.74 13.31
N ARG A 36 5.85 -7.25 12.08
CA ARG A 36 4.90 -6.32 11.46
C ARG A 36 3.67 -7.09 11.01
N LYS A 37 2.50 -6.60 11.40
CA LYS A 37 1.22 -7.19 11.02
C LYS A 37 0.81 -6.90 9.57
N LYS A 38 1.50 -6.00 8.88
CA LYS A 38 1.15 -5.59 7.51
C LYS A 38 2.40 -5.18 6.73
N HIS A 39 2.54 -5.74 5.53
CA HIS A 39 3.62 -5.46 4.60
C HIS A 39 3.04 -4.99 3.27
N PHE A 40 3.75 -4.06 2.62
CA PHE A 40 3.44 -3.59 1.28
C PHE A 40 4.66 -3.77 0.39
N PHE A 41 4.42 -4.27 -0.82
CA PHE A 41 5.42 -4.42 -1.86
C PHE A 41 4.87 -3.87 -3.16
N VAL A 42 5.73 -3.20 -3.91
CA VAL A 42 5.52 -2.85 -5.31
C VAL A 42 6.55 -3.63 -6.09
N LEU A 43 6.10 -4.45 -7.03
CA LEU A 43 6.93 -5.29 -7.87
C LEU A 43 6.71 -4.92 -9.33
N SER A 44 7.76 -5.08 -10.15
CA SER A 44 7.60 -5.11 -11.60
C SER A 44 7.01 -6.45 -12.05
N ARG A 45 6.57 -6.51 -13.32
CA ARG A 45 6.13 -7.78 -13.95
C ARG A 45 7.16 -8.90 -13.93
N SER A 46 8.44 -8.56 -13.88
CA SER A 46 9.51 -9.56 -13.76
C SER A 46 9.75 -10.02 -12.33
N GLY A 47 8.96 -9.56 -11.36
CA GLY A 47 9.13 -9.87 -9.94
C GLY A 47 10.24 -9.07 -9.26
N LYS A 48 10.78 -8.03 -9.92
CA LYS A 48 11.78 -7.15 -9.30
C LYS A 48 11.09 -6.26 -8.25
N PRO A 49 11.56 -6.20 -7.00
CA PRO A 49 11.04 -5.23 -6.04
C PRO A 49 11.37 -3.81 -6.50
N ILE A 50 10.35 -2.96 -6.61
CA ILE A 50 10.46 -1.53 -6.92
C ILE A 50 10.42 -0.72 -5.61
N TYR A 51 9.54 -1.11 -4.69
CA TYR A 51 9.42 -0.48 -3.38
C TYR A 51 8.95 -1.50 -2.33
N PRO A 52 9.76 -1.77 -1.29
CA PRO A 52 9.32 -2.44 -0.08
C PRO A 52 9.05 -1.42 1.05
N ARG A 53 7.94 -1.57 1.80
CA ARG A 53 7.69 -0.71 2.99
C ARG A 53 8.74 -0.91 4.08
N TYR A 54 9.21 -2.15 4.23
CA TYR A 54 10.16 -2.53 5.26
C TYR A 54 11.19 -3.48 4.66
N GLY A 55 12.46 -3.31 5.03
CA GLY A 55 13.56 -4.12 4.54
C GLY A 55 14.24 -3.52 3.32
N ASP A 56 15.34 -4.13 2.91
CA ASP A 56 16.17 -3.70 1.79
C ASP A 56 15.74 -4.40 0.49
N GLU A 57 15.71 -3.67 -0.63
CA GLU A 57 15.32 -4.18 -1.95
C GLU A 57 16.14 -5.40 -2.38
N HIS A 58 17.46 -5.36 -2.17
CA HIS A 58 18.37 -6.42 -2.60
C HIS A 58 18.18 -7.68 -1.76
N LYS A 59 17.92 -7.53 -0.46
CA LYS A 59 17.62 -8.65 0.44
C LYS A 59 16.26 -9.30 0.14
N LEU A 60 15.32 -8.53 -0.42
CA LEU A 60 13.96 -8.98 -0.70
C LEU A 60 13.75 -9.47 -2.14
N ALA A 61 14.76 -9.44 -3.00
CA ALA A 61 14.64 -9.87 -4.39
C ALA A 61 14.24 -11.35 -4.53
N GLY A 62 14.87 -12.26 -3.77
CA GLY A 62 14.52 -13.70 -3.78
C GLY A 62 13.11 -13.99 -3.24
N PHE A 63 12.69 -13.19 -2.24
CA PHE A 63 11.33 -13.24 -1.70
C PHE A 63 10.30 -12.73 -2.72
N SER A 64 10.62 -11.66 -3.45
CA SER A 64 9.76 -11.08 -4.50
C SER A 64 9.53 -12.04 -5.66
N ALA A 65 10.53 -12.84 -6.05
CA ALA A 65 10.37 -13.90 -7.04
C ALA A 65 9.39 -15.00 -6.56
N THR A 66 9.44 -15.35 -5.27
CA THR A 66 8.51 -16.31 -4.67
C THR A 66 7.09 -15.74 -4.62
N LEU A 67 6.94 -14.46 -4.24
CA LEU A 67 5.66 -13.76 -4.30
C LEU A 67 5.08 -13.74 -5.70
N GLN A 68 5.89 -13.49 -6.74
CA GLN A 68 5.45 -13.49 -8.13
C GLN A 68 4.92 -14.87 -8.57
N ALA A 69 5.55 -15.95 -8.11
CA ALA A 69 5.08 -17.31 -8.36
C ALA A 69 3.78 -17.64 -7.61
N ILE A 70 3.56 -17.05 -6.43
CA ILE A 70 2.30 -17.18 -5.69
C ILE A 70 1.21 -16.37 -6.40
N ILE A 71 1.51 -15.16 -6.89
CA ILE A 71 0.57 -14.33 -7.67
C ILE A 71 0.04 -15.12 -8.86
N SER A 72 0.91 -15.72 -9.66
CA SER A 72 0.49 -16.48 -10.85
C SER A 72 -0.36 -17.71 -10.52
N PHE A 73 -0.23 -18.26 -9.30
CA PHE A 73 -1.09 -19.34 -8.83
C PHE A 73 -2.44 -18.82 -8.31
N VAL A 74 -2.44 -17.72 -7.54
CA VAL A 74 -3.65 -17.13 -6.94
C VAL A 74 -4.54 -16.48 -7.99
N GLU A 75 -3.98 -15.86 -9.05
CA GLU A 75 -4.75 -15.33 -10.18
C GLU A 75 -5.58 -16.42 -10.89
N ASN A 76 -5.10 -17.67 -10.88
CA ASN A 76 -5.79 -18.83 -11.46
C ASN A 76 -6.74 -19.53 -10.46
N GLY A 77 -6.73 -19.14 -9.18
CA GLY A 77 -7.53 -19.71 -8.12
C GLY A 77 -8.80 -18.90 -7.83
N SER A 78 -9.89 -19.57 -7.45
CA SER A 78 -11.19 -18.94 -7.20
C SER A 78 -11.37 -18.32 -5.80
N ARG A 79 -10.38 -18.44 -4.89
CA ARG A 79 -10.50 -17.99 -3.49
C ARG A 79 -9.59 -16.81 -3.20
N LYS A 80 -10.19 -15.62 -3.03
CA LYS A 80 -9.51 -14.43 -2.52
C LYS A 80 -9.41 -14.52 -1.00
N THR A 81 -8.19 -14.64 -0.46
CA THR A 81 -7.97 -14.59 0.98
C THR A 81 -7.68 -13.14 1.39
N PRO A 82 -8.31 -12.61 2.46
CA PRO A 82 -8.08 -11.23 2.90
C PRO A 82 -6.65 -11.01 3.42
N GLU A 83 -5.93 -12.09 3.72
CA GLU A 83 -4.56 -12.05 4.25
C GLU A 83 -3.54 -11.61 3.18
N VAL A 84 -3.82 -11.83 1.89
CA VAL A 84 -2.94 -11.46 0.79
C VAL A 84 -3.75 -10.83 -0.34
N VAL A 85 -3.57 -9.53 -0.53
CA VAL A 85 -4.29 -8.74 -1.53
C VAL A 85 -3.34 -8.27 -2.60
N PHE A 86 -3.76 -8.46 -3.85
CA PHE A 86 -3.02 -8.07 -5.04
C PHE A 86 -3.79 -7.03 -5.84
N LEU A 87 -3.05 -6.06 -6.38
CA LEU A 87 -3.55 -5.09 -7.32
C LEU A 87 -2.59 -4.98 -8.51
N VAL A 88 -3.06 -5.38 -9.68
CA VAL A 88 -2.27 -5.34 -10.92
C VAL A 88 -2.65 -4.10 -11.72
N LYS A 89 -1.67 -3.24 -12.02
CA LYS A 89 -1.82 -2.03 -12.84
C LYS A 89 -0.79 -2.07 -13.96
N GLY A 90 -1.19 -2.64 -15.10
CA GLY A 90 -0.29 -2.84 -16.24
C GLY A 90 0.91 -3.73 -15.85
N PRO A 91 2.16 -3.24 -16.00
CA PRO A 91 3.38 -3.97 -15.63
C PRO A 91 3.77 -3.84 -14.15
N ILE A 92 2.95 -3.17 -13.33
CA ILE A 92 3.20 -2.97 -11.90
C ILE A 92 2.25 -3.85 -11.08
N TYR A 93 2.82 -4.58 -10.12
CA TYR A 93 2.12 -5.47 -9.21
C TYR A 93 2.26 -4.90 -7.81
N LEU A 94 1.15 -4.45 -7.22
CA LEU A 94 1.12 -4.02 -5.82
C LEU A 94 0.58 -5.15 -4.97
N VAL A 95 1.27 -5.42 -3.85
CA VAL A 95 0.98 -6.54 -2.95
C VAL A 95 0.83 -6.00 -1.54
N CYS A 96 -0.29 -6.29 -0.90
CA CYS A 96 -0.50 -6.08 0.52
C CYS A 96 -0.60 -7.44 1.20
N ILE A 97 0.14 -7.62 2.28
CA ILE A 97 0.12 -8.85 3.07
C ILE A 97 -0.18 -8.46 4.49
N SER A 98 -1.31 -8.92 5.00
CA SER A 98 -1.87 -8.42 6.25
C SER A 98 -2.34 -9.57 7.13
N CYS A 99 -1.88 -9.56 8.38
CA CYS A 99 -2.41 -10.36 9.48
C CYS A 99 -3.38 -9.52 10.33
N THR A 100 -4.03 -8.52 9.72
CA THR A 100 -5.04 -7.67 10.37
C THR A 100 -6.44 -8.14 9.97
N GLU A 101 -7.44 -7.79 10.76
CA GLU A 101 -8.85 -8.14 10.51
C GLU A 101 -9.53 -7.16 9.53
N GLU A 102 -8.77 -6.54 8.63
CA GLU A 102 -9.32 -5.60 7.66
C GLU A 102 -9.99 -6.33 6.49
N PRO A 103 -11.12 -5.82 5.97
CA PRO A 103 -11.78 -6.42 4.84
C PRO A 103 -10.93 -6.26 3.56
N TYR A 104 -11.08 -7.20 2.63
CA TYR A 104 -10.39 -7.21 1.34
C TYR A 104 -10.47 -5.86 0.61
N GLU A 105 -11.65 -5.24 0.57
CA GLU A 105 -11.85 -3.95 -0.12
C GLU A 105 -11.06 -2.79 0.53
N SER A 106 -10.87 -2.80 1.85
CA SER A 106 -10.05 -1.80 2.53
C SER A 106 -8.58 -1.94 2.15
N LEU A 107 -8.06 -3.18 2.17
CA LEU A 107 -6.68 -3.46 1.78
C LEU A 107 -6.44 -3.16 0.29
N ARG A 108 -7.44 -3.44 -0.56
CA ARG A 108 -7.40 -3.08 -1.97
C ARG A 108 -7.40 -1.56 -2.17
N GLY A 109 -8.22 -0.82 -1.43
CA GLY A 109 -8.21 0.65 -1.42
C GLY A 109 -6.87 1.24 -0.98
N GLN A 110 -6.20 0.62 -0.01
CA GLN A 110 -4.83 0.98 0.40
C GLN A 110 -3.83 0.83 -0.75
N LEU A 111 -3.94 -0.25 -1.53
CA LEU A 111 -3.10 -0.46 -2.70
C LEU A 111 -3.41 0.55 -3.82
N GLU A 112 -4.69 0.92 -4.03
CA GLU A 112 -5.07 1.95 -4.99
C GLU A 112 -4.49 3.33 -4.62
N LEU A 113 -4.54 3.70 -3.33
CA LEU A 113 -3.93 4.94 -2.84
C LEU A 113 -2.41 4.92 -2.98
N LEU A 114 -1.78 3.78 -2.70
CA LEU A 114 -0.33 3.60 -2.88
C LEU A 114 0.06 3.76 -4.35
N TYR A 115 -0.72 3.16 -5.26
CA TYR A 115 -0.54 3.33 -6.69
C TYR A 115 -0.74 4.79 -7.14
N GLY A 116 -1.78 5.46 -6.63
CA GLY A 116 -2.02 6.88 -6.89
C GLY A 116 -0.82 7.75 -6.48
N GLN A 117 -0.22 7.48 -5.33
CA GLN A 117 0.98 8.17 -4.87
C GLN A 117 2.20 7.92 -5.78
N MET A 118 2.37 6.69 -6.27
CA MET A 118 3.40 6.40 -7.27
C MET A 118 3.18 7.24 -8.53
N ILE A 119 1.96 7.27 -9.07
CA ILE A 119 1.64 8.04 -10.28
C ILE A 119 1.84 9.54 -10.07
N LEU A 120 1.57 10.08 -8.89
CA LEU A 120 1.85 11.48 -8.56
C LEU A 120 3.34 11.81 -8.61
N ILE A 121 4.18 10.94 -8.04
CA ILE A 121 5.65 11.11 -8.02
C ILE A 121 6.22 10.96 -9.44
N LEU A 122 5.79 9.90 -10.12
CA LEU A 122 6.36 9.46 -11.39
C LEU A 122 5.77 10.17 -12.61
N THR A 123 4.63 10.85 -12.45
CA THR A 123 3.80 11.45 -13.49
C THR A 123 3.26 10.43 -14.51
N ARG A 124 2.42 10.88 -15.46
CA ARG A 124 1.85 10.04 -16.53
C ARG A 124 2.87 9.55 -17.57
N SER A 125 4.13 9.96 -17.49
CA SER A 125 5.15 9.59 -18.48
C SER A 125 5.51 8.11 -18.46
N ILE A 126 5.18 7.41 -17.38
CA ILE A 126 5.59 6.03 -17.18
C ILE A 126 4.82 5.00 -18.00
N ASP A 127 3.56 5.28 -18.34
CA ASP A 127 2.81 4.43 -19.26
C ASP A 127 3.53 4.38 -20.62
N LYS A 128 4.00 5.53 -21.11
CA LYS A 128 4.81 5.63 -22.33
C LYS A 128 6.17 4.93 -22.20
N CYS A 129 6.81 5.02 -21.03
CA CYS A 129 8.08 4.33 -20.77
C CYS A 129 7.91 2.81 -20.85
N PHE A 130 6.80 2.27 -20.33
CA PHE A 130 6.50 0.85 -20.38
C PHE A 130 6.08 0.35 -21.75
N GLU A 131 5.35 1.16 -22.53
CA GLU A 131 5.05 0.85 -23.93
C GLU A 131 6.34 0.76 -24.76
N LYS A 132 7.29 1.67 -24.51
CA LYS A 132 8.55 1.73 -25.24
C LYS A 132 9.54 0.64 -24.80
N ASN A 133 9.57 0.30 -23.52
CA ASN A 133 10.47 -0.70 -22.98
C ASN A 133 9.85 -1.41 -21.76
N SER A 134 9.33 -2.62 -21.97
CA SER A 134 8.66 -3.40 -20.92
C SER A 134 9.59 -3.81 -19.75
N LYS A 135 10.91 -3.64 -19.92
CA LYS A 135 11.95 -3.91 -18.90
C LYS A 135 12.45 -2.63 -18.21
N PHE A 136 11.78 -1.50 -18.41
CA PHE A 136 12.18 -0.23 -17.79
C PHE A 136 12.25 -0.34 -16.26
N ASP A 137 13.37 0.09 -15.70
CA ASP A 137 13.61 0.05 -14.26
C ASP A 137 13.24 1.40 -13.64
N MET A 138 12.15 1.41 -12.87
CA MET A 138 11.65 2.62 -12.22
C MET A 138 12.18 2.82 -10.81
N THR A 139 12.88 1.83 -10.23
CA THR A 139 13.46 1.94 -8.88
C THR A 139 14.23 3.26 -8.69
N PRO A 140 15.11 3.69 -9.63
CA PRO A 140 15.86 4.93 -9.46
C PRO A 140 14.99 6.19 -9.41
N LEU A 141 13.83 6.17 -10.06
CA LEU A 141 12.90 7.31 -10.12
C LEU A 141 12.13 7.50 -8.81
N LEU A 142 12.01 6.45 -8.01
CA LEU A 142 11.38 6.48 -6.69
C LEU A 142 12.39 6.68 -5.56
N GLY A 143 13.69 6.74 -5.88
CA GLY A 143 14.75 6.98 -4.92
C GLY A 143 14.49 8.26 -4.11
N GLY A 144 14.55 8.16 -2.78
CA GLY A 144 14.33 9.29 -1.88
C GLY A 144 12.87 9.60 -1.58
N THR A 145 11.91 8.84 -2.13
CA THR A 145 10.47 9.06 -1.86
C THR A 145 9.90 8.15 -0.76
N ASP A 146 10.75 7.38 -0.09
CA ASP A 146 10.37 6.43 0.96
C ASP A 146 9.61 7.08 2.12
N ALA A 147 9.95 8.33 2.46
CA ALA A 147 9.27 9.09 3.50
C ALA A 147 7.81 9.40 3.12
N VAL A 148 7.55 9.70 1.84
CA VAL A 148 6.21 10.01 1.33
C VAL A 148 5.33 8.75 1.37
N PHE A 149 5.84 7.63 0.87
CA PHE A 149 5.13 6.35 0.98
C PHE A 149 4.95 5.93 2.44
N SER A 150 5.96 6.09 3.29
CA SER A 150 5.86 5.76 4.71
C SER A 150 4.77 6.57 5.41
N SER A 151 4.67 7.87 5.11
CA SER A 151 3.65 8.77 5.63
C SER A 151 2.25 8.36 5.17
N LEU A 152 2.08 8.08 3.87
CA LEU A 152 0.81 7.60 3.32
C LEU A 152 0.37 6.28 3.99
N ILE A 153 1.26 5.30 4.09
CA ILE A 153 0.89 4.02 4.68
C ILE A 153 0.68 4.16 6.21
N HIS A 154 1.24 5.20 6.85
CA HIS A 154 0.91 5.53 8.23
C HIS A 154 -0.52 6.10 8.35
N SER A 155 -0.96 6.92 7.39
CA SER A 155 -2.30 7.54 7.40
C SER A 155 -3.44 6.54 7.19
N PHE A 156 -3.17 5.35 6.62
CA PHE A 156 -4.15 4.26 6.52
C PHE A 156 -4.69 3.76 7.87
N ARG A 157 -4.04 4.09 8.98
CA ARG A 157 -4.59 3.83 10.33
C ARG A 157 -5.82 4.66 10.64
N ASN A 158 -5.98 5.79 9.95
CA ASN A 158 -7.13 6.66 10.09
C ASN A 158 -8.19 6.31 9.03
N PRO A 159 -9.42 5.90 9.42
CA PRO A 159 -10.48 5.57 8.47
C PRO A 159 -10.87 6.74 7.57
N ALA A 160 -10.64 7.99 8.02
CA ALA A 160 -10.93 9.19 7.23
C ALA A 160 -10.20 9.22 5.89
N THR A 161 -9.01 8.59 5.82
CA THR A 161 -8.21 8.48 4.59
C THR A 161 -8.93 7.74 3.46
N PHE A 162 -9.79 6.75 3.79
CA PHE A 162 -10.56 5.99 2.81
C PHE A 162 -11.91 6.63 2.48
N LEU A 163 -12.45 7.39 3.41
CA LEU A 163 -13.76 8.04 3.27
C LEU A 163 -13.67 9.40 2.56
N HIS A 164 -12.46 9.80 2.13
CA HIS A 164 -12.18 11.18 1.68
C HIS A 164 -12.68 12.22 2.68
N ALA A 165 -12.69 11.87 3.96
CA ALA A 165 -13.20 12.73 5.02
C ALA A 165 -12.08 13.63 5.54
N TYR A 166 -12.41 14.90 5.79
CA TYR A 166 -11.50 15.81 6.44
C TYR A 166 -11.38 15.46 7.92
N THR A 167 -10.17 15.12 8.36
CA THR A 167 -9.90 15.00 9.80
C THR A 167 -9.85 16.39 10.40
N CYS A 168 -10.72 16.68 11.37
CA CYS A 168 -10.64 17.93 12.10
C CYS A 168 -9.26 18.05 12.75
N LEU A 169 -8.57 19.17 12.52
CA LEU A 169 -7.34 19.49 13.23
C LEU A 169 -7.70 19.67 14.72
N PRO A 170 -7.12 18.88 15.66
CA PRO A 170 -7.37 19.07 17.07
C PRO A 170 -6.82 20.44 17.49
N LEU A 171 -7.73 21.37 17.80
CA LEU A 171 -7.40 22.71 18.27
C LEU A 171 -7.75 22.83 19.76
N ALA A 172 -6.92 23.56 20.50
CA ALA A 172 -7.21 23.94 21.88
C ALA A 172 -8.55 24.68 21.95
N TYR A 173 -9.28 24.50 23.05
CA TYR A 173 -10.61 25.07 23.22
C TYR A 173 -10.65 26.58 22.93
N THR A 174 -9.68 27.31 23.46
CA THR A 174 -9.55 28.76 23.28
C THR A 174 -9.39 29.13 21.81
N THR A 175 -8.48 28.47 21.09
CA THR A 175 -8.28 28.67 19.64
C THR A 175 -9.55 28.38 18.85
N ARG A 176 -10.31 27.34 19.20
CA ARG A 176 -11.59 27.03 18.54
C ARG A 176 -12.61 28.14 18.75
N GLN A 177 -12.75 28.66 19.96
CA GLN A 177 -13.71 29.73 20.23
C GLN A 177 -13.35 31.01 19.48
N THR A 178 -12.07 31.39 19.47
CA THR A 178 -11.61 32.56 18.71
C THR A 178 -11.84 32.39 17.21
N ALA A 179 -11.50 31.23 16.64
CA ALA A 179 -11.72 30.96 15.22
C ALA A 179 -13.21 30.98 14.86
N CYS A 180 -14.08 30.36 15.67
CA CYS A 180 -15.53 30.40 15.45
C CYS A 180 -16.08 31.83 15.51
N ALA A 181 -15.65 32.64 16.49
CA ALA A 181 -16.10 34.02 16.63
C ALA A 181 -15.72 34.87 15.40
N ILE A 182 -14.48 34.72 14.91
CA ILE A 182 -14.02 35.41 13.69
C ILE A 182 -14.84 34.97 12.47
N LEU A 183 -15.07 33.67 12.31
CA LEU A 183 -15.83 33.14 11.18
C LEU A 183 -17.30 33.61 11.20
N GLN A 184 -17.90 33.74 12.38
CA GLN A 184 -19.25 34.28 12.55
C GLN A 184 -19.30 35.76 12.18
N ASP A 185 -18.35 36.56 12.66
CA ASP A 185 -18.23 37.99 12.32
C ASP A 185 -18.07 38.21 10.79
N VAL A 186 -17.28 37.36 10.12
CA VAL A 186 -17.11 37.39 8.65
C VAL A 186 -18.40 36.97 7.91
N ALA A 187 -19.17 36.03 8.46
CA ALA A 187 -20.44 35.63 7.87
C ALA A 187 -21.49 36.74 8.02
N ASP A 188 -21.55 37.39 9.18
CA ASP A 188 -22.52 38.45 9.48
C ASP A 188 -22.23 39.76 8.71
N THR A 189 -20.97 40.00 8.36
CA THR A 189 -20.56 41.16 7.53
C THR A 189 -20.90 41.02 6.05
N GLY A 190 -21.51 39.91 5.61
CA GLY A 190 -22.06 39.77 4.25
C GLY A 190 -21.04 39.71 3.12
N VAL A 191 -19.74 39.54 3.43
CA VAL A 191 -18.66 39.48 2.42
C VAL A 191 -18.74 38.20 1.57
N VAL A 192 -19.56 37.23 1.98
CA VAL A 192 -19.76 35.95 1.29
C VAL A 192 -21.05 35.95 0.44
N GLU A 193 -21.38 37.06 -0.23
CA GLU A 193 -22.13 36.98 -1.49
C GLU A 193 -21.16 36.61 -2.63
N LEU A 194 -20.62 35.39 -2.58
CA LEU A 194 -20.06 34.78 -3.78
C LEU A 194 -21.25 34.38 -4.66
N LYS A 195 -21.56 35.25 -5.62
CA LYS A 195 -22.38 34.92 -6.78
C LYS A 195 -21.81 33.67 -7.44
N TYR A 196 -22.43 32.53 -7.15
CA TYR A 196 -22.22 31.29 -7.88
C TYR A 196 -22.76 31.50 -9.31
N TYR A 197 -21.85 31.73 -10.26
CA TYR A 197 -22.04 31.47 -11.69
C TYR A 197 -21.50 30.09 -12.02
#